data_AF-A0A7J4NZ82-F1
#
_entry.id   AF-A0A7J4NZ82-F1
#
_cell.length_a   1.000
_cell.length_b   1.000
_cell.length_c   1.000
_cell.angle_alpha   90.00
_cell.angle_beta   90.00
_cell.angle_gamma   90.00
#
_symmetry.space_group_name_H-M   'P 1'
#
loop_
_entity.id
_entity.type
_entity.pdbx_description
1 polymer ?
#
loop_
_entity_poly.entity_id
_entity_poly.type
_entity_poly.pdbx_seq_one_letter_code
_entity_poly.pdbx_strand_id
1 'polypeptide(L)'
;MGKSNARRHSFSVEMPSRNSINNLSITGGSTGALVEGDLGENISFEIVEGILLQISGENGVFRLDLKEGEPETLLRSLQKV
;
A
#
# COMPACT_ATOMS: atom_id res chain seq x y z
N MET A 1 -10.91 -30.53 6.86
CA MET A 1 -10.94 -29.62 5.70
C MET A 1 -10.21 -28.34 6.07
N GLY A 2 -8.97 -28.15 5.61
CA GLY A 2 -8.19 -26.95 5.91
C GLY A 2 -8.83 -25.75 5.22
N LYS A 3 -9.22 -24.73 5.98
CA LYS A 3 -9.58 -23.43 5.40
C LYS A 3 -8.33 -22.93 4.66
N SER A 4 -8.43 -22.70 3.37
CA SER A 4 -7.40 -21.96 2.65
C SER A 4 -7.28 -20.58 3.31
N ASN A 5 -6.25 -20.39 4.12
CA ASN A 5 -5.79 -19.07 4.49
C ASN A 5 -5.27 -18.43 3.21
N ALA A 6 -6.15 -17.86 2.39
CA ALA A 6 -5.71 -16.88 1.41
C ALA A 6 -4.99 -15.79 2.22
N ARG A 7 -3.66 -15.80 2.18
CA ARG A 7 -2.83 -14.79 2.85
C ARG A 7 -3.39 -13.43 2.44
N ARG A 8 -3.90 -12.68 3.42
CA ARG A 8 -4.43 -11.34 3.17
C ARG A 8 -3.25 -10.42 2.86
N HIS A 9 -3.45 -9.44 1.98
CA HIS A 9 -2.50 -8.35 1.82
C HIS A 9 -2.66 -7.43 3.03
N SER A 10 -1.59 -7.24 3.80
CA SER A 10 -1.53 -6.18 4.79
C SER A 10 -1.01 -4.93 4.11
N PHE A 11 -1.44 -3.77 4.60
CA PHE A 11 -0.89 -2.50 4.14
C PHE A 11 -0.64 -1.58 5.33
N SER A 12 0.24 -0.61 5.13
CA SER A 12 0.43 0.50 6.05
C SER A 12 0.65 1.80 5.29
N VAL A 13 0.27 2.90 5.93
CA VAL A 13 0.57 4.26 5.50
C VAL A 13 1.30 4.93 6.65
N GLU A 14 2.50 5.43 6.39
CA GLU A 14 3.29 6.19 7.34
C GLU A 14 3.38 7.64 6.88
N MET A 15 2.88 8.57 7.70
CA MET A 15 2.92 10.01 7.40
C MET A 15 3.77 10.70 8.47
N PRO A 16 4.85 11.42 8.11
CA PRO A 16 5.70 12.13 9.07
C PRO A 16 4.95 13.24 9.82
N SER A 17 3.88 13.78 9.20
CA SER A 17 3.03 14.81 9.77
C SER A 17 1.56 14.52 9.53
N ARG A 18 0.71 14.85 10.52
CA ARG A 18 -0.75 14.80 10.35
C ARG A 18 -1.25 15.80 9.31
N ASN A 19 -0.49 16.86 9.02
CA ASN A 19 -0.88 17.87 8.04
C ASN A 19 -0.92 17.33 6.60
N SER A 20 -0.23 16.21 6.36
CA SER A 20 -0.23 15.51 5.07
C SER A 20 -1.42 14.55 4.92
N ILE A 21 -2.26 14.42 5.96
CA ILE A 21 -3.50 13.66 5.93
C ILE A 21 -4.64 14.65 5.67
N ASN A 22 -5.31 14.47 4.52
CA ASN A 22 -6.47 15.26 4.14
C ASN A 22 -7.73 14.81 4.90
N ASN A 23 -7.84 13.50 5.14
CA ASN A 23 -9.00 12.92 5.79
C ASN A 23 -8.63 11.60 6.49
N LEU A 24 -9.14 11.42 7.72
CA LEU A 24 -9.07 10.15 8.44
C LEU A 24 -10.45 9.87 9.02
N SER A 25 -11.16 8.94 8.42
CA SER A 25 -12.48 8.50 8.90
C SER A 25 -12.41 7.04 9.30
N ILE A 26 -12.65 6.77 10.59
CA ILE A 26 -12.79 5.43 11.12
C ILE A 26 -14.20 5.35 11.70
N THR A 27 -15.15 4.88 10.90
CA THR A 27 -16.51 4.66 11.40
C THR A 27 -16.61 3.27 12.03
N GLY A 28 -17.14 3.19 13.24
CA GLY A 28 -17.43 1.90 13.87
C GLY A 28 -18.65 1.25 13.21
N GLY A 29 -18.54 -0.03 12.84
CA GLY A 29 -19.66 -0.80 12.26
C GLY A 29 -19.38 -1.31 10.84
N SER A 30 -20.40 -1.30 9.98
CA SER A 30 -20.34 -1.78 8.59
C SER A 30 -19.88 -0.71 7.57
N THR A 31 -19.82 0.55 8.00
CA THR A 31 -19.25 1.66 7.25
C THR A 31 -17.73 1.60 7.45
N GLY A 32 -16.97 1.44 6.38
CA GLY A 32 -15.53 1.13 6.42
C GLY A 32 -14.64 2.24 7.02
N ALA A 33 -13.33 2.09 6.84
CA ALA A 33 -12.34 3.11 7.19
C ALA A 33 -11.76 3.75 5.93
N LEU A 34 -11.48 5.04 5.98
CA LEU A 34 -10.90 5.83 4.91
C LEU A 34 -9.71 6.63 5.44
N VAL A 35 -8.58 6.51 4.74
CA VAL A 35 -7.38 7.33 4.96
C VAL A 35 -7.06 8.00 3.63
N GLU A 36 -7.15 9.32 3.59
CA GLU A 36 -6.78 10.12 2.43
C GLU A 36 -5.66 11.09 2.84
N GLY A 37 -4.62 11.15 2.03
CA GLY A 37 -3.47 12.03 2.21
C GLY A 37 -2.73 12.18 0.90
N ASP A 38 -1.63 12.93 0.95
CA ASP A 38 -0.76 13.18 -0.19
C ASP A 38 0.66 12.67 0.10
N LEU A 39 1.29 12.01 -0.88
CA LEU A 39 2.68 11.54 -0.76
C LEU A 39 3.69 12.56 -1.30
N GLY A 40 3.24 13.65 -1.92
CA GLY A 40 4.08 14.69 -2.52
C GLY A 40 4.19 14.53 -4.04
N GLU A 41 4.89 15.49 -4.66
CA GLU A 41 5.04 15.54 -6.13
C GLU A 41 5.97 14.46 -6.66
N ASN A 42 7.06 14.19 -5.94
CA ASN A 42 8.06 13.21 -6.31
C ASN A 42 7.83 11.91 -5.54
N ILE A 43 7.61 10.82 -6.27
CA ILE A 43 7.44 9.50 -5.69
C ILE A 43 8.42 8.50 -6.30
N SER A 44 8.84 7.52 -5.50
CA SER A 44 9.63 6.37 -5.92
C SER A 44 8.87 5.08 -5.61
N PHE A 45 9.14 4.05 -6.40
CA PHE A 45 8.55 2.73 -6.27
C PHE A 45 9.65 1.69 -6.12
N GLU A 46 9.49 0.79 -5.16
CA GLU A 46 10.42 -0.32 -4.94
C GLU A 46 9.70 -1.58 -4.50
N ILE A 47 10.27 -2.73 -4.85
CA ILE A 47 9.87 -4.02 -4.33
C ILE A 47 10.96 -4.47 -3.36
N VAL A 48 10.65 -4.45 -2.07
CA VAL A 48 11.58 -4.84 -0.99
C VAL A 48 11.44 -6.34 -0.73
N GLU A 49 12.58 -7.03 -0.73
CA GLU A 49 12.68 -8.48 -0.45
C GLU A 49 11.75 -9.37 -1.28
N GLY A 50 11.31 -8.90 -2.45
CA GLY A 50 10.41 -9.64 -3.33
C GLY A 50 8.99 -9.85 -2.78
N ILE A 51 8.62 -9.21 -1.68
CA ILE A 51 7.31 -9.44 -1.03
C ILE A 51 6.64 -8.16 -0.53
N LEU A 52 7.26 -6.99 -0.70
CA LEU A 52 6.68 -5.73 -0.24
C LEU A 52 6.79 -4.68 -1.34
N LEU A 53 5.65 -4.15 -1.80
CA LEU A 53 5.63 -2.94 -2.60
C LEU A 53 5.70 -1.74 -1.67
N GLN A 54 6.72 -0.91 -1.84
CA GLN A 54 6.86 0.37 -1.15
C GLN A 54 6.80 1.51 -2.16
N ILE A 55 5.96 2.50 -1.85
CA ILE A 55 5.84 3.77 -2.57
C ILE A 55 6.25 4.86 -1.58
N SER A 56 7.36 5.52 -1.86
CA SER A 56 7.90 6.56 -0.98
C SER A 56 7.76 7.92 -1.65
N GLY A 57 7.28 8.91 -0.91
CA GLY A 57 7.27 10.30 -1.33
C GLY A 57 7.72 11.21 -0.18
N GLU A 58 7.76 12.50 -0.45
CA GLU A 58 8.19 13.54 0.51
C GLU A 58 7.32 13.56 1.78
N ASN A 59 6.03 13.25 1.62
CA ASN A 59 5.02 13.36 2.68
C ASN A 59 4.65 12.02 3.32
N GLY A 60 5.28 10.91 2.91
CA GLY A 60 5.02 9.62 3.54
C GLY A 60 5.44 8.41 2.73
N VAL A 61 5.04 7.24 3.24
CA VAL A 61 5.34 5.94 2.64
C VAL A 61 4.08 5.07 2.68
N PHE A 62 3.70 4.53 1.52
CA PHE A 62 2.71 3.47 1.41
C PHE A 62 3.42 2.13 1.25
N ARG A 63 3.01 1.13 2.03
CA ARG A 63 3.56 -0.23 1.98
C ARG A 63 2.43 -1.24 1.82
N LEU A 64 2.60 -2.20 0.91
CA LEU A 64 1.67 -3.29 0.66
C LEU A 64 2.42 -4.63 0.61
N ASP A 65 2.01 -5.57 1.44
CA ASP A 65 2.49 -6.95 1.39
C ASP A 65 1.97 -7.63 0.11
N LEU A 66 2.91 -8.07 -0.72
CA LEU A 66 2.67 -8.87 -1.92
C LEU A 66 2.77 -10.36 -1.58
N LYS A 67 2.09 -11.19 -2.38
CA LYS A 67 2.29 -12.64 -2.38
C LYS A 67 3.40 -13.03 -3.35
N GLU A 68 3.91 -14.23 -3.15
CA GLU A 68 4.79 -14.90 -4.10
C GLU A 68 4.20 -14.87 -5.53
N GLY A 69 5.00 -14.44 -6.51
CA GLY A 69 4.59 -14.36 -7.92
C GLY A 69 3.87 -13.05 -8.33
N GLU A 70 3.40 -12.24 -7.37
CA GLU A 70 2.78 -10.95 -7.64
C GLU A 70 3.76 -9.86 -8.09
N PRO A 71 4.99 -9.75 -7.53
CA PRO A 71 6.01 -8.83 -8.04
C PRO A 71 6.27 -8.98 -9.54
N GLU A 72 6.44 -10.21 -10.02
CA GLU A 72 6.73 -10.49 -11.43
C GLU A 72 5.54 -10.15 -12.30
N THR A 73 4.32 -10.30 -11.77
CA THR A 73 3.09 -9.93 -12.46
C THR A 73 2.96 -8.41 -12.59
N LEU A 74 3.33 -7.67 -11.55
CA LEU A 74 3.42 -6.21 -11.58
C LEU A 74 4.48 -5.73 -12.58
N LEU A 75 5.70 -6.30 -12.56
CA LEU A 75 6.75 -5.92 -13.50
C LEU A 75 6.34 -6.18 -14.96
N ARG A 76 5.65 -7.29 -15.23
CA ARG A 76 5.11 -7.60 -16.56
C ARG A 76 4.00 -6.64 -17.02
N SER A 77 3.24 -6.05 -16.10
CA SER A 77 2.19 -5.09 -16.48
C SER A 77 2.79 -3.75 -16.91
N LEU A 78 3.91 -3.35 -16.31
CA LEU A 78 4.62 -2.11 -16.65
C LEU A 78 5.30 -2.15 -18.03
N GLN A 79 5.72 -3.33 -18.49
CA GLN A 79 6.35 -3.50 -19.82
C GLN A 79 5.38 -3.39 -21.00
N LYS A 80 4.07 -3.31 -20.73
CA LYS A 80 3.03 -3.21 -21.77
C LYS A 80 2.65 -1.76 -22.09
N VAL A 81 3.29 -0.79 -21.44
CA VAL A 81 3.03 0.64 -21.57
C VAL A 81 4.00 1.25 -22.57
#